data_AF-A0AA37WE09-F1
#
_entry.id   AF-A0AA37WE09-F1
#
_cell.length_a   1.000
_cell.length_b   1.000
_cell.length_c   1.000
_cell.angle_alpha   90.00
_cell.angle_beta   90.00
_cell.angle_gamma   90.00
#
_symmetry.space_group_name_H-M   'P 1'
#
loop_
_entity.id
_entity.type
_entity.pdbx_description
1 polymer ?
#
loop_
_entity_poly.entity_id
_entity_poly.type
_entity_poly.pdbx_seq_one_letter_code
_entity_poly.pdbx_strand_id
1 'polypeptide(L)'
;MSTDRFFNSKQIITYISIPKNSKNYELDFAHAGNELIKTSELAQTNNALAAINGGFFNMKKGGSVTYFEKNDQVISESTTPAADRKSDTYVLNGAIVIDNEHNLVMEEFNDDQHYIDSPDELAVLVTGPILLENGTALKLKETSFVTKRHPRSCLCTNDQSIFLIAIDGRSDVAEGMNLKETQEFLLTLGCKDAINLDGGGSTTLWNKESGIVNNPSDKTGERPVSNILYIRNF
;
A
#
# COMPACT_ATOMS: atom_id res chain seq x y z
N MET A 1 31.28 -3.51 -13.36
CA MET A 1 30.10 -3.38 -14.25
C MET A 1 29.10 -2.52 -13.50
N SER A 2 28.83 -1.30 -13.97
CA SER A 2 27.69 -0.51 -13.46
C SER A 2 26.45 -1.12 -14.07
N THR A 3 25.65 -1.84 -13.30
CA THR A 3 24.38 -2.35 -13.80
C THR A 3 23.30 -1.38 -13.32
N ASP A 4 22.87 -0.47 -14.20
CA ASP A 4 21.69 0.39 -14.00
C ASP A 4 20.38 -0.42 -14.08
N ARG A 5 20.44 -1.69 -13.65
CA ARG A 5 19.41 -2.70 -13.78
C ARG A 5 19.34 -3.51 -12.50
N PHE A 6 18.13 -3.68 -12.01
CA PHE A 6 17.81 -4.65 -10.97
C PHE A 6 16.91 -5.73 -11.61
N PHE A 7 17.11 -7.00 -11.25
CA PHE A 7 16.40 -8.14 -11.88
C PHE A 7 16.49 -8.15 -13.41
N ASN A 8 17.66 -7.81 -13.98
CA ASN A 8 17.89 -7.71 -15.43
C ASN A 8 17.00 -6.68 -16.17
N SER A 9 16.45 -5.69 -15.47
CA SER A 9 15.55 -4.67 -16.02
C SER A 9 15.80 -3.29 -15.44
N LYS A 10 15.36 -2.24 -16.16
CA LYS A 10 15.42 -0.88 -15.63
C LYS A 10 14.37 -0.70 -14.55
N GLN A 11 14.77 -0.15 -13.41
CA GLN A 11 13.91 0.08 -12.26
C GLN A 11 14.10 1.53 -11.79
N ILE A 12 13.00 2.19 -11.43
CA ILE A 12 12.99 3.44 -10.68
C ILE A 12 12.15 3.16 -9.44
N ILE A 13 12.77 3.36 -8.28
CA ILE A 13 12.16 3.09 -6.99
C ILE A 13 12.34 4.34 -6.15
N THR A 14 11.24 4.89 -5.67
CA THR A 14 11.23 6.03 -4.76
C THR A 14 10.59 5.60 -3.46
N TYR A 15 11.20 5.94 -2.33
CA TYR A 15 10.60 5.69 -1.02
C TYR A 15 10.78 6.88 -0.09
N ILE A 16 9.86 6.99 0.86
CA ILE A 16 9.94 7.89 2.02
C ILE A 16 10.09 7.00 3.24
N SER A 17 11.15 7.23 4.02
CA SER A 17 11.39 6.54 5.29
C SER A 17 11.14 7.50 6.45
N ILE A 18 10.35 7.04 7.42
CA ILE A 18 10.18 7.72 8.71
C ILE A 18 10.61 6.78 9.83
N PRO A 19 11.20 7.26 10.93
CA PRO A 19 11.45 6.40 12.10
C PRO A 19 10.17 5.66 12.60
N LYS A 20 10.30 4.55 13.32
CA LYS A 20 9.13 3.81 13.84
C LYS A 20 8.60 4.40 15.15
N ASN A 21 9.50 4.91 15.99
CA ASN A 21 9.20 5.34 17.37
C ASN A 21 9.25 6.87 17.57
N SER A 22 8.90 7.64 16.54
CA SER A 22 8.85 9.09 16.68
C SER A 22 7.58 9.53 17.40
N LYS A 23 7.70 10.62 18.13
CA LYS A 23 6.56 11.31 18.76
C LYS A 23 6.09 12.53 17.97
N ASN A 24 6.69 12.78 16.81
CA ASN A 24 6.45 13.98 16.01
C ASN A 24 5.48 13.73 14.86
N TYR A 25 5.23 12.47 14.50
CA TYR A 25 4.33 12.12 13.41
C TYR A 25 3.59 10.85 13.72
N GLU A 26 2.48 10.68 13.00
CA GLU A 26 1.66 9.49 12.99
C GLU A 26 1.31 9.12 11.55
N LEU A 27 0.95 7.85 11.36
CA LEU A 27 0.30 7.40 10.14
C LEU A 27 -1.22 7.50 10.34
N ASP A 28 -1.93 7.75 9.25
CA ASP A 28 -3.39 7.73 9.21
C ASP A 28 -3.87 7.40 7.79
N PHE A 29 -5.14 7.04 7.65
CA PHE A 29 -5.80 6.82 6.37
C PHE A 29 -6.75 7.96 6.02
N ALA A 30 -6.84 8.29 4.74
CA ALA A 30 -7.88 9.18 4.21
C ALA A 30 -8.61 8.50 3.07
N HIS A 31 -9.90 8.81 2.90
CA HIS A 31 -10.75 8.19 1.87
C HIS A 31 -11.61 9.21 1.13
N ALA A 32 -11.96 8.86 -0.11
CA ALA A 32 -12.85 9.60 -0.99
C ALA A 32 -14.32 9.12 -0.90
N GLY A 33 -14.61 8.16 -0.01
CA GLY A 33 -15.94 7.53 0.06
C GLY A 33 -16.24 6.78 -1.25
N ASN A 34 -17.37 7.09 -1.87
CA ASN A 34 -17.76 6.51 -3.16
C ASN A 34 -17.14 7.22 -4.37
N GLU A 35 -16.49 8.37 -4.18
CA GLU A 35 -15.78 9.07 -5.24
C GLU A 35 -14.35 8.51 -5.40
N LEU A 36 -13.63 9.04 -6.38
CA LEU A 36 -12.19 8.82 -6.52
C LEU A 36 -11.49 10.18 -6.56
N ILE A 37 -10.52 10.37 -5.67
CA ILE A 37 -9.76 11.62 -5.53
C ILE A 37 -8.27 11.30 -5.64
N LYS A 38 -7.50 12.20 -6.23
CA LYS A 38 -6.05 12.03 -6.39
C LYS A 38 -5.35 11.86 -5.03
N THR A 39 -4.28 11.07 -5.00
CA THR A 39 -3.46 10.88 -3.78
C THR A 39 -2.92 12.22 -3.29
N SER A 40 -2.42 13.06 -4.20
CA SER A 40 -1.91 14.40 -3.91
C SER A 40 -2.97 15.31 -3.30
N GLU A 41 -4.21 15.26 -3.79
CA GLU A 41 -5.32 16.07 -3.30
C GLU A 41 -5.82 15.60 -1.93
N LEU A 42 -5.97 14.28 -1.73
CA LEU A 42 -6.27 13.71 -0.41
C LEU A 42 -5.16 14.03 0.60
N ALA A 43 -3.90 13.96 0.18
CA ALA A 43 -2.76 14.30 1.04
C ALA A 43 -2.79 15.78 1.47
N GLN A 44 -3.02 16.68 0.52
CA GLN A 44 -3.10 18.12 0.80
C GLN A 44 -4.26 18.47 1.73
N THR A 45 -5.45 17.93 1.47
CA THR A 45 -6.65 18.19 2.29
C THR A 45 -6.53 17.65 3.71
N ASN A 46 -5.74 16.59 3.91
CA ASN A 46 -5.44 16.02 5.23
C ASN A 46 -4.15 16.55 5.87
N ASN A 47 -3.58 17.65 5.33
CA ASN A 47 -2.35 18.28 5.84
C ASN A 47 -1.15 17.30 5.97
N ALA A 48 -1.07 16.33 5.06
CA ALA A 48 -0.02 15.33 5.07
C ALA A 48 1.37 15.96 4.83
N LEU A 49 2.39 15.35 5.45
CA LEU A 49 3.80 15.54 5.09
C LEU A 49 4.19 14.66 3.90
N ALA A 50 3.67 13.44 3.86
CA ALA A 50 3.89 12.44 2.83
C ALA A 50 2.67 11.53 2.71
N ALA A 51 2.43 10.98 1.52
CA ALA A 51 1.33 10.05 1.28
C ALA A 51 1.65 9.07 0.14
N ILE A 52 1.06 7.88 0.23
CA ILE A 52 1.02 6.89 -0.84
C ILE A 52 -0.41 6.44 -1.06
N ASN A 53 -0.76 6.04 -2.29
CA ASN A 53 -2.06 5.43 -2.55
C ASN A 53 -2.30 4.20 -1.65
N GLY A 54 -3.55 3.92 -1.31
CA GLY A 54 -3.92 2.83 -0.42
C GLY A 54 -4.40 1.57 -1.14
N GLY A 55 -5.54 1.05 -0.70
CA GLY A 55 -6.11 -0.23 -1.10
C GLY A 55 -6.83 -0.20 -2.45
N PHE A 56 -7.41 -1.35 -2.79
CA PHE A 56 -8.03 -1.59 -4.08
C PHE A 56 -9.44 -1.00 -4.16
N PHE A 57 -9.85 -0.59 -5.36
CA PHE A 57 -11.12 0.10 -5.56
C PHE A 57 -11.76 -0.22 -6.93
N ASN A 58 -13.04 0.13 -7.08
CA ASN A 58 -13.73 -0.01 -8.36
C ASN A 58 -13.51 1.23 -9.23
N MET A 59 -12.66 1.13 -10.26
CA MET A 59 -12.35 2.27 -11.15
C MET A 59 -13.56 2.88 -11.89
N LYS A 60 -14.68 2.16 -12.02
CA LYS A 60 -15.88 2.63 -12.74
C LYS A 60 -16.93 3.23 -11.81
N LYS A 61 -17.12 2.62 -10.64
CA LYS A 61 -18.15 3.01 -9.66
C LYS A 61 -17.60 3.87 -8.53
N GLY A 62 -16.28 3.93 -8.38
CA GLY A 62 -15.62 4.44 -7.20
C GLY A 62 -15.78 3.51 -5.99
N GLY A 63 -15.26 3.92 -4.84
CA GLY A 63 -15.31 3.15 -3.59
C GLY A 63 -14.33 1.98 -3.51
N SER A 64 -13.92 1.69 -2.26
CA SER A 64 -13.08 0.53 -1.93
C SER A 64 -13.80 -0.78 -2.28
N VAL A 65 -13.03 -1.82 -2.58
CA VAL A 65 -13.55 -3.19 -2.77
C VAL A 65 -13.10 -4.16 -1.67
N THR A 66 -12.31 -3.66 -0.73
CA THR A 66 -11.85 -4.37 0.46
C THR A 66 -12.41 -3.71 1.72
N TYR A 67 -12.42 -4.48 2.80
CA TYR A 67 -12.76 -3.97 4.12
C TYR A 67 -11.88 -2.76 4.47
N PHE A 68 -12.53 -1.68 4.86
CA PHE A 68 -11.88 -0.49 5.35
C PHE A 68 -12.74 0.14 6.45
N GLU A 69 -12.14 0.37 7.61
CA GLU A 69 -12.77 1.06 8.72
C GLU A 69 -11.85 2.14 9.29
N LYS A 70 -12.47 3.11 9.95
CA LYS A 70 -11.76 4.18 10.63
C LYS A 70 -12.60 4.72 11.78
N ASN A 71 -12.02 4.85 12.97
CA ASN A 71 -12.65 5.36 14.18
C ASN A 71 -14.01 4.67 14.47
N ASP A 72 -14.00 3.34 14.52
CA ASP A 72 -15.20 2.49 14.68
C ASP A 72 -16.28 2.68 13.62
N GLN A 73 -15.97 3.34 12.50
CA GLN A 73 -16.87 3.51 11.37
C GLN A 73 -16.40 2.65 10.20
N VAL A 74 -17.22 1.65 9.84
CA VAL A 74 -17.05 0.89 8.60
C VAL A 74 -17.27 1.84 7.41
N ILE A 75 -16.21 2.04 6.64
CA ILE A 75 -16.22 2.87 5.42
C ILE A 75 -16.56 2.00 4.20
N SER A 76 -16.08 0.76 4.16
CA SER A 76 -16.39 -0.21 3.12
C SER A 76 -16.28 -1.63 3.64
N GLU A 77 -17.15 -2.50 3.13
CA GLU A 77 -17.03 -3.95 3.30
C GLU A 77 -16.30 -4.57 2.10
N SER A 78 -15.74 -5.76 2.29
CA SER A 78 -15.10 -6.50 1.21
C SER A 78 -16.14 -7.03 0.22
N THR A 79 -16.08 -6.59 -1.04
CA THR A 79 -17.09 -6.96 -2.05
C THR A 79 -16.96 -8.40 -2.55
N THR A 80 -15.81 -9.04 -2.33
CA THR A 80 -15.61 -10.47 -2.68
C THR A 80 -16.29 -11.33 -1.62
N PRO A 81 -17.17 -12.29 -1.98
CA PRO A 81 -17.81 -13.17 -1.02
C PRO A 81 -16.80 -13.95 -0.17
N ALA A 82 -17.08 -14.15 1.12
CA ALA A 82 -16.17 -14.83 2.05
C ALA A 82 -15.72 -16.23 1.57
N ALA A 83 -16.62 -16.97 0.91
CA ALA A 83 -16.31 -18.29 0.35
C ALA A 83 -15.21 -18.25 -0.73
N ASP A 84 -15.13 -17.15 -1.49
CA ASP A 84 -14.19 -17.00 -2.60
C ASP A 84 -12.82 -16.48 -2.15
N ARG A 85 -12.73 -15.89 -0.94
CA ARG A 85 -11.48 -15.35 -0.38
C ARG A 85 -10.45 -16.44 -0.06
N LYS A 86 -10.89 -17.70 0.06
CA LYS A 86 -10.03 -18.87 0.28
C LYS A 86 -9.46 -19.46 -1.02
N SER A 87 -9.84 -18.95 -2.19
CA SER A 87 -9.38 -19.51 -3.47
C SER A 87 -7.90 -19.24 -3.71
N ASP A 88 -7.27 -20.09 -4.54
CA ASP A 88 -5.86 -19.95 -4.95
C ASP A 88 -5.60 -18.72 -5.83
N THR A 89 -6.63 -17.95 -6.20
CA THR A 89 -6.50 -16.71 -6.97
C THR A 89 -6.72 -15.45 -6.15
N TYR A 90 -7.24 -15.57 -4.92
CA TYR A 90 -7.47 -14.41 -4.04
C TYR A 90 -6.18 -14.01 -3.32
N VAL A 91 -5.77 -12.74 -3.47
CA VAL A 91 -4.46 -12.23 -3.00
C VAL A 91 -4.58 -11.09 -1.99
N LEU A 92 -5.79 -10.67 -1.62
CA LEU A 92 -6.03 -9.57 -0.68
C LEU A 92 -6.12 -10.14 0.74
N ASN A 93 -5.03 -10.75 1.18
CA ASN A 93 -4.95 -11.58 2.38
C ASN A 93 -4.26 -10.90 3.57
N GLY A 94 -4.08 -9.58 3.54
CA GLY A 94 -3.47 -8.86 4.64
C GLY A 94 -4.24 -7.61 5.02
N ALA A 95 -4.06 -7.18 6.26
CA ALA A 95 -4.58 -5.93 6.78
C ALA A 95 -3.42 -5.04 7.23
N ILE A 96 -3.59 -3.73 7.04
CA ILE A 96 -2.81 -2.71 7.74
C ILE A 96 -3.70 -2.17 8.84
N VAL A 97 -3.23 -2.29 10.07
CA VAL A 97 -3.93 -1.88 11.28
C VAL A 97 -3.16 -0.74 11.94
N ILE A 98 -3.90 0.29 12.35
CA ILE A 98 -3.41 1.32 13.27
C ILE A 98 -4.19 1.11 14.57
N ASP A 99 -3.51 0.69 15.63
CA ASP A 99 -4.15 0.43 16.92
C ASP A 99 -4.46 1.72 17.68
N ASN A 100 -5.19 1.61 18.80
CA ASN A 100 -5.50 2.72 19.70
C ASN A 100 -4.28 3.43 20.33
N GLU A 101 -3.10 2.82 20.27
CA GLU A 101 -1.83 3.40 20.70
C GLU A 101 -1.06 4.04 19.53
N HIS A 102 -1.68 4.12 18.35
CA HIS A 102 -1.11 4.62 17.08
C HIS A 102 0.07 3.77 16.56
N ASN A 103 0.19 2.51 17.00
CA ASN A 103 1.16 1.58 16.42
C ASN A 103 0.65 1.03 15.09
N LEU A 104 1.59 0.90 14.15
CA LEU A 104 1.34 0.26 12.87
C LEU A 104 1.58 -1.26 12.97
N VAL A 105 0.57 -2.05 12.63
CA VAL A 105 0.62 -3.51 12.53
C VAL A 105 0.24 -3.94 11.11
N MET A 106 0.94 -4.95 10.60
CA MET A 106 0.61 -5.64 9.36
C MET A 106 0.38 -7.10 9.69
N GLU A 107 -0.78 -7.63 9.34
CA GLU A 107 -1.21 -8.96 9.77
C GLU A 107 -2.06 -9.67 8.71
N GLU A 108 -2.19 -10.99 8.85
CA GLU A 108 -3.06 -11.79 7.98
C GLU A 108 -4.52 -11.39 8.16
N PHE A 109 -5.18 -11.09 7.04
CA PHE A 109 -6.58 -10.73 7.05
C PHE A 109 -7.44 -11.97 7.37
N ASN A 110 -8.20 -11.89 8.46
CA ASN A 110 -9.08 -12.98 8.91
C ASN A 110 -10.44 -12.93 8.18
N ASP A 111 -11.36 -12.09 8.65
CA ASP A 111 -12.61 -11.75 7.99
C ASP A 111 -13.07 -10.33 8.41
N ASP A 112 -14.08 -9.79 7.74
CA ASP A 112 -14.57 -8.44 8.02
C ASP A 112 -15.14 -8.36 9.45
N GLN A 113 -15.83 -9.40 9.93
CA GLN A 113 -16.50 -9.40 11.25
C GLN A 113 -15.49 -9.36 12.41
N HIS A 114 -14.32 -9.98 12.22
CA HIS A 114 -13.22 -9.95 13.18
C HIS A 114 -12.86 -8.52 13.61
N TYR A 115 -12.79 -7.60 12.64
CA TYR A 115 -12.47 -6.20 12.89
C TYR A 115 -13.69 -5.39 13.34
N ILE A 116 -14.87 -5.65 12.75
CA ILE A 116 -16.13 -5.01 13.18
C ILE A 116 -16.41 -5.22 14.68
N ASP A 117 -16.11 -6.41 15.20
CA ASP A 117 -16.36 -6.77 16.60
C ASP A 117 -15.27 -6.25 17.56
N SER A 118 -14.17 -5.71 17.04
CA SER A 118 -13.01 -5.27 17.81
C SER A 118 -13.01 -3.76 18.01
N PRO A 119 -12.82 -3.25 19.25
CA PRO A 119 -12.68 -1.83 19.53
C PRO A 119 -11.22 -1.38 19.68
N ASP A 120 -10.25 -2.24 19.35
CA ASP A 120 -8.83 -2.05 19.68
C ASP A 120 -8.06 -1.30 18.58
N GLU A 121 -8.72 -1.03 17.44
CA GLU A 121 -8.17 -0.45 16.23
C GLU A 121 -8.74 0.95 15.93
N LEU A 122 -7.87 1.93 15.67
CA LEU A 122 -8.27 3.23 15.13
C LEU A 122 -8.62 3.14 13.65
N ALA A 123 -7.94 2.28 12.90
CA ALA A 123 -8.21 2.08 11.49
C ALA A 123 -7.68 0.73 10.99
N VAL A 124 -8.42 0.13 10.07
CA VAL A 124 -8.03 -1.12 9.40
C VAL A 124 -8.27 -0.97 7.91
N LEU A 125 -7.25 -1.23 7.10
CA LEU A 125 -7.35 -1.32 5.65
C LEU A 125 -6.91 -2.70 5.17
N VAL A 126 -7.85 -3.47 4.63
CA VAL A 126 -7.54 -4.74 3.97
C VAL A 126 -6.98 -4.50 2.58
N THR A 127 -5.89 -5.17 2.29
CA THR A 127 -5.11 -5.05 1.04
C THR A 127 -4.33 -6.34 0.83
N GLY A 128 -3.25 -6.30 0.03
CA GLY A 128 -2.27 -7.37 -0.01
C GLY A 128 -1.76 -7.69 -1.41
N PRO A 129 -1.01 -8.79 -1.53
CA PRO A 129 -0.72 -9.75 -0.45
C PRO A 129 0.27 -9.23 0.59
N ILE A 130 0.32 -9.89 1.76
CA ILE A 130 1.48 -9.76 2.65
C ILE A 130 2.71 -10.33 1.93
N LEU A 131 3.77 -9.53 1.91
CA LEU A 131 5.00 -9.84 1.19
C LEU A 131 6.03 -10.45 2.14
N LEU A 132 6.26 -9.80 3.28
CA LEU A 132 7.24 -10.22 4.27
C LEU A 132 6.61 -10.28 5.65
N GLU A 133 7.04 -11.23 6.45
CA GLU A 133 6.73 -11.35 7.87
C GLU A 133 8.01 -11.73 8.62
N ASN A 134 8.34 -10.99 9.68
CA ASN A 134 9.50 -11.24 10.53
C ASN A 134 10.83 -11.41 9.76
N GLY A 135 11.02 -10.65 8.67
CA GLY A 135 12.21 -10.69 7.82
C GLY A 135 12.26 -11.87 6.85
N THR A 136 11.13 -12.58 6.67
CA THR A 136 11.03 -13.73 5.76
C THR A 136 10.01 -13.44 4.66
N ALA A 137 10.37 -13.77 3.41
CA ALA A 137 9.44 -13.69 2.29
C ALA A 137 8.37 -14.79 2.39
N LEU A 138 7.10 -14.38 2.38
CA LEU A 138 5.97 -15.30 2.39
C LEU A 138 5.75 -15.95 1.02
N LYS A 139 5.18 -17.15 1.02
CA LYS A 139 4.81 -17.84 -0.22
C LYS A 139 3.66 -17.11 -0.90
N LEU A 140 3.90 -16.61 -2.11
CA LEU A 140 2.88 -15.95 -2.92
C LEU A 140 2.14 -16.95 -3.82
N LYS A 141 0.86 -16.70 -4.08
CA LYS A 141 0.04 -17.46 -5.02
C LYS A 141 0.48 -17.18 -6.46
N GLU A 142 0.53 -18.19 -7.33
CA GLU A 142 1.00 -18.04 -8.72
C GLU A 142 -0.08 -17.48 -9.65
N THR A 143 -0.48 -16.23 -9.44
CA THR A 143 -1.44 -15.52 -10.29
C THR A 143 -0.74 -14.55 -11.24
N SER A 144 -1.44 -14.08 -12.26
CA SER A 144 -0.92 -13.03 -13.16
C SER A 144 -0.61 -11.72 -12.43
N PHE A 145 -1.36 -11.43 -11.34
CA PHE A 145 -1.11 -10.28 -10.47
C PHE A 145 0.24 -10.39 -9.77
N VAL A 146 0.63 -11.59 -9.35
CA VAL A 146 1.90 -11.86 -8.66
C VAL A 146 3.08 -11.94 -9.64
N THR A 147 2.89 -12.62 -10.77
CA THR A 147 3.99 -13.01 -11.67
C THR A 147 4.36 -11.96 -12.72
N LYS A 148 3.47 -11.01 -13.04
CA LYS A 148 3.75 -9.96 -14.02
C LYS A 148 4.38 -8.72 -13.38
N ARG A 149 5.28 -8.08 -14.13
CA ARG A 149 5.86 -6.79 -13.77
C ARG A 149 4.88 -5.65 -13.95
N HIS A 150 4.71 -4.86 -12.89
CA HIS A 150 3.88 -3.66 -12.87
C HIS A 150 4.52 -2.61 -11.95
N PRO A 151 4.10 -1.33 -12.05
CA PRO A 151 4.28 -0.40 -10.95
C PRO A 151 3.65 -0.98 -9.67
N ARG A 152 4.31 -0.79 -8.54
CA ARG A 152 3.88 -1.33 -7.23
C ARG A 152 3.93 -0.22 -6.18
N SER A 153 2.99 -0.29 -5.26
CA SER A 153 3.02 0.48 -4.01
C SER A 153 3.11 -0.51 -2.87
N CYS A 154 3.98 -0.24 -1.90
CA CYS A 154 4.17 -1.12 -0.74
C CYS A 154 4.38 -0.30 0.53
N LEU A 155 3.94 -0.88 1.64
CA LEU A 155 4.31 -0.47 2.98
C LEU A 155 5.29 -1.50 3.53
N CYS A 156 6.37 -1.04 4.15
CA CYS A 156 7.34 -1.90 4.81
C CYS A 156 7.74 -1.29 6.16
N THR A 157 8.09 -2.13 7.14
CA THR A 157 8.81 -1.70 8.33
C THR A 157 10.09 -2.50 8.55
N ASN A 158 11.07 -1.88 9.19
CA ASN A 158 12.19 -2.57 9.83
C ASN A 158 12.26 -2.16 11.31
N ASP A 159 13.35 -2.51 12.00
CA ASP A 159 13.51 -2.21 13.43
C ASP A 159 13.49 -0.71 13.76
N GLN A 160 13.81 0.15 12.78
CA GLN A 160 14.03 1.58 12.98
C GLN A 160 13.03 2.46 12.25
N SER A 161 12.44 1.98 11.15
CA SER A 161 11.74 2.83 10.20
C SER A 161 10.53 2.14 9.56
N ILE A 162 9.58 2.97 9.17
CA ILE A 162 8.45 2.67 8.30
C ILE A 162 8.76 3.29 6.93
N PHE A 163 8.48 2.56 5.86
CA PHE A 163 8.77 2.94 4.47
C PHE A 163 7.48 2.96 3.64
N LEU A 164 7.19 4.10 3.02
CA LEU A 164 6.23 4.22 1.93
C LEU A 164 7.01 4.09 0.61
N ILE A 165 6.72 3.06 -0.19
CA ILE A 165 7.56 2.69 -1.33
C ILE A 165 6.72 2.68 -2.61
N ALA A 166 7.14 3.46 -3.60
CA ALA A 166 6.63 3.40 -4.97
C ALA A 166 7.70 2.85 -5.92
N ILE A 167 7.32 1.83 -6.67
CA ILE A 167 8.12 1.23 -7.73
C ILE A 167 7.44 1.62 -9.04
N ASP A 168 8.13 2.41 -9.86
CA ASP A 168 7.59 2.82 -11.17
C ASP A 168 7.67 1.65 -12.17
N GLY A 169 6.82 1.70 -13.20
CA GLY A 169 6.77 0.64 -14.21
C GLY A 169 5.99 1.04 -15.45
N ARG A 170 5.91 0.13 -16.42
CA ARG A 170 5.20 0.34 -17.72
C ARG A 170 5.74 1.56 -18.51
N SER A 171 7.03 1.85 -18.41
CA SER A 171 7.68 2.93 -19.16
C SER A 171 9.04 2.49 -19.73
N ASP A 172 9.57 3.26 -20.69
CA ASP A 172 10.87 2.96 -21.32
C ASP A 172 12.08 3.09 -20.36
N VAL A 173 11.86 3.74 -19.22
CA VAL A 173 12.86 3.99 -18.17
C VAL A 173 12.65 3.14 -16.92
N ALA A 174 11.47 2.52 -16.76
CA ALA A 174 11.16 1.61 -15.66
C ALA A 174 10.15 0.54 -16.10
N GLU A 175 10.53 -0.74 -16.01
CA GLU A 175 9.64 -1.85 -16.35
C GLU A 175 8.65 -2.16 -15.21
N GLY A 176 9.07 -1.95 -13.96
CA GLY A 176 8.37 -2.34 -12.74
C GLY A 176 8.74 -3.75 -12.27
N MET A 177 8.11 -4.19 -11.18
CA MET A 177 8.46 -5.46 -10.53
C MET A 177 7.24 -6.39 -10.46
N ASN A 178 7.52 -7.69 -10.58
CA ASN A 178 6.61 -8.72 -10.08
C ASN A 178 6.75 -8.81 -8.55
N LEU A 179 5.83 -9.50 -7.86
CA LEU A 179 5.87 -9.45 -6.38
C LEU A 179 7.02 -10.23 -5.75
N LYS A 180 7.61 -11.22 -6.44
CA LYS A 180 8.81 -11.91 -5.95
C LYS A 180 10.04 -11.01 -6.01
N GLU A 181 10.17 -10.27 -7.11
CA GLU A 181 11.17 -9.21 -7.27
C GLU A 181 10.96 -8.12 -6.20
N THR A 182 9.72 -7.74 -5.92
CA THR A 182 9.41 -6.82 -4.82
C THR A 182 9.84 -7.39 -3.46
N GLN A 183 9.57 -8.67 -3.15
CA GLN A 183 10.05 -9.31 -1.91
C GLN A 183 11.58 -9.26 -1.78
N GLU A 184 12.30 -9.63 -2.84
CA GLU A 184 13.77 -9.60 -2.87
C GLU A 184 14.33 -8.18 -2.66
N PHE A 185 13.70 -7.17 -3.28
CA PHE A 185 14.05 -5.76 -3.07
C PHE A 185 13.84 -5.35 -1.62
N LEU A 186 12.67 -5.65 -1.04
CA LEU A 186 12.33 -5.27 0.33
C LEU A 186 13.26 -5.93 1.36
N LEU A 187 13.61 -7.21 1.16
CA LEU A 187 14.61 -7.89 1.98
C LEU A 187 15.98 -7.21 1.89
N THR A 188 16.39 -6.78 0.69
CA THR A 188 17.65 -6.04 0.48
C THR A 188 17.63 -4.68 1.18
N LEU A 189 16.46 -4.03 1.26
CA LEU A 189 16.24 -2.78 2.00
C LEU A 189 16.22 -3.01 3.53
N GLY A 190 16.26 -4.26 3.99
CA GLY A 190 16.23 -4.62 5.42
C GLY A 190 14.82 -4.62 6.02
N CYS A 191 13.78 -4.66 5.19
CA CYS A 191 12.40 -4.80 5.65
C CYS A 191 12.18 -6.11 6.42
N LYS A 192 11.43 -6.05 7.51
CA LYS A 192 10.97 -7.21 8.28
C LYS A 192 9.54 -7.58 7.93
N ASP A 193 8.65 -6.61 8.00
CA ASP A 193 7.24 -6.79 7.69
C ASP A 193 6.89 -5.90 6.51
N ALA A 194 6.16 -6.44 5.54
CA ALA A 194 5.77 -5.68 4.37
C ALA A 194 4.50 -6.20 3.72
N ILE A 195 3.72 -5.29 3.18
CA ILE A 195 2.45 -5.59 2.51
C ILE A 195 2.32 -4.78 1.22
N ASN A 196 1.71 -5.40 0.21
CA ASN A 196 1.41 -4.77 -1.06
C ASN A 196 0.13 -3.90 -0.96
N LEU A 197 0.15 -2.73 -1.60
CA LEU A 197 -0.97 -1.82 -1.80
C LEU A 197 -1.45 -1.89 -3.26
N ASP A 198 -2.50 -1.14 -3.63
CA ASP A 198 -2.91 -1.08 -5.03
C ASP A 198 -1.77 -0.52 -5.90
N GLY A 199 -1.60 -1.08 -7.10
CA GLY A 199 -0.46 -0.81 -7.96
C GLY A 199 -0.84 -0.21 -9.31
N GLY A 200 0.05 -0.36 -10.28
CA GLY A 200 -0.22 0.06 -11.66
C GLY A 200 -0.41 1.57 -11.79
N GLY A 201 -1.53 2.01 -12.34
CA GLY A 201 -1.81 3.43 -12.52
C GLY A 201 -2.10 4.15 -11.21
N SER A 202 -2.47 3.41 -10.16
CA SER A 202 -2.73 3.96 -8.82
C SER A 202 -1.45 4.32 -8.08
N THR A 203 -0.30 3.73 -8.43
CA THR A 203 0.99 3.96 -7.77
C THR A 203 1.40 5.42 -7.81
N THR A 204 1.21 6.09 -6.68
CA THR A 204 1.56 7.50 -6.49
C THR A 204 2.12 7.69 -5.09
N LEU A 205 3.33 8.24 -5.03
CA LEU A 205 3.99 8.69 -3.81
C LEU A 205 4.12 10.21 -3.88
N TRP A 206 3.70 10.88 -2.81
CA TRP A 206 3.64 12.32 -2.71
C TRP A 206 4.30 12.80 -1.43
N ASN A 207 4.94 13.96 -1.47
CA ASN A 207 5.34 14.71 -0.27
C ASN A 207 5.04 16.20 -0.40
N LYS A 208 4.97 16.87 0.75
CA LYS A 208 4.58 18.28 0.84
C LYS A 208 5.55 19.24 0.14
N GLU A 209 6.82 18.88 0.06
CA GLU A 209 7.88 19.76 -0.47
C GLU A 209 7.95 19.74 -2.00
N SER A 210 7.80 18.56 -2.59
CA SER A 210 8.05 18.31 -4.02
C SER A 210 6.80 17.92 -4.80
N GLY A 211 5.68 17.65 -4.12
CA GLY A 211 4.49 17.11 -4.75
C GLY A 211 4.66 15.61 -5.03
N ILE A 212 4.28 15.16 -6.23
CA ILE A 212 4.45 13.76 -6.65
C ILE A 212 5.94 13.50 -6.91
N VAL A 213 6.49 12.44 -6.29
CA VAL A 213 7.93 12.12 -6.33
C VAL A 213 8.26 10.82 -7.06
N ASN A 214 7.27 10.14 -7.61
CA ASN A 214 7.44 9.02 -8.54
C ASN A 214 6.90 9.39 -9.93
N ASN A 215 6.94 8.47 -10.90
CA ASN A 215 6.41 8.67 -12.24
C ASN A 215 5.11 7.84 -12.47
N PRO A 216 3.91 8.41 -12.24
CA PRO A 216 2.65 7.72 -12.48
C PRO A 216 2.56 7.10 -13.88
N SER A 217 2.13 5.84 -13.95
CA SER A 217 2.17 5.06 -15.19
C SER A 217 1.04 5.34 -16.18
N ASP A 218 -0.06 5.96 -15.72
CA ASP A 218 -1.16 6.33 -16.60
C ASP A 218 -0.78 7.54 -17.46
N LYS A 219 -1.17 7.54 -18.74
CA LYS A 219 -0.84 8.62 -19.68
C LYS A 219 -1.40 9.99 -19.28
N THR A 220 -2.44 10.00 -18.45
CA THR A 220 -3.08 11.21 -17.92
C THR A 220 -2.44 11.69 -16.61
N GLY A 221 -1.35 11.05 -16.16
CA GLY A 221 -0.69 11.33 -14.89
C GLY A 221 -1.32 10.55 -13.74
N GLU A 222 -1.28 11.13 -12.55
CA GLU A 222 -1.83 10.55 -11.33
C GLU A 222 -3.30 10.14 -11.48
N ARG A 223 -3.57 8.87 -11.15
CA ARG A 223 -4.92 8.32 -11.11
C ARG A 223 -5.63 8.68 -9.80
N PRO A 224 -6.90 9.12 -9.86
CA PRO A 224 -7.74 9.21 -8.67
C PRO A 224 -7.98 7.84 -8.01
N VAL A 225 -7.88 7.77 -6.68
CA VAL A 225 -7.98 6.55 -5.87
C VAL A 225 -9.07 6.68 -4.80
N SER A 226 -9.47 5.56 -4.20
CA SER A 226 -10.51 5.56 -3.16
C SER A 226 -9.98 5.93 -1.78
N ASN A 227 -8.72 5.60 -1.48
CA ASN A 227 -8.08 5.91 -0.21
C ASN A 227 -6.56 6.01 -0.34
N ILE A 228 -5.93 6.61 0.68
CA ILE A 228 -4.49 6.80 0.81
C ILE A 228 -4.03 6.44 2.22
N LEU A 229 -2.77 6.05 2.35
CA LEU A 229 -2.03 6.02 3.61
C LEU A 229 -1.11 7.24 3.64
N TYR A 230 -1.16 8.02 4.71
CA TYR A 230 -0.40 9.25 4.81
C TYR A 230 0.24 9.43 6.18
N ILE A 231 1.23 10.31 6.23
CA ILE A 231 1.97 10.71 7.42
C ILE A 231 1.68 12.18 7.66
N ARG A 232 1.38 12.55 8.91
CA ARG A 232 1.23 13.95 9.33
C ARG A 232 1.95 14.19 10.66
N ASN A 233 2.12 15.47 11.01
CA ASN A 233 2.57 15.81 12.36
C ASN A 233 1.50 15.42 13.40
N PHE A 234 1.96 15.03 14.58
CA PHE A 234 1.13 14.90 15.78
C PHE A 234 0.72 16.28 16.31
#